data_AF-A0A962Q6W7-F1
#
_entry.id   AF-A0A962Q6W7-F1
#
_cell.length_a   1.000
_cell.length_b   1.000
_cell.length_c   1.000
_cell.angle_alpha   90.00
_cell.angle_beta   90.00
_cell.angle_gamma   90.00
#
_symmetry.space_group_name_H-M   'P 1'
#
loop_
_entity.id
_entity.type
_entity.pdbx_description
1 polymer ?
#
loop_
_entity_poly.entity_id
_entity_poly.type
_entity_poly.pdbx_seq_one_letter_code
_entity_poly.pdbx_strand_id
1 'polypeptide(L)'
;MSQELVKNYAILRRITGLNTVSSYKARPGKFKIGRKDFKADGVSDGDFRQNVVPGVVTGLAPYWNEIKDTYWPEDEDIKILHEIQSKLKVRYPKDHPESPGSIIKSEDIDPRNFWDYFFQSDKLKEREMVSGSYLLNLDDPLDRLLFFSYKNNPRVLVRDGREVSKYTVGAALFELVLPENEILEEKESIKKEMDAFLLLSKMSFEKKKTVARIMKLPLDSYDNPSPDNLDLEIGKAAKGIKRGKQDNKNIVEFIEIASLNNEDLAIMEDITKAKDLRIIVRNRGEFFMNSEKLLGVESENAIFSFFKSKSEKNQEMYSDMLFLIKEKEKLAV
;
A
#
# COMPACT_ATOMS: atom_id res chain seq x y z
N MET A 1 11.34 16.94 -16.21
CA MET A 1 12.46 16.52 -15.34
C MET A 1 12.69 15.05 -15.57
N SER A 2 13.94 14.70 -15.87
CA SER A 2 14.31 13.50 -16.61
C SER A 2 14.02 12.22 -15.83
N GLN A 3 13.39 11.28 -16.52
CA GLN A 3 13.15 9.88 -16.12
C GLN A 3 14.45 9.09 -15.85
N GLU A 4 15.61 9.74 -15.79
CA GLU A 4 16.92 9.11 -15.59
C GLU A 4 17.28 8.97 -14.10
N LEU A 5 16.92 9.94 -13.26
CA LEU A 5 17.28 9.95 -11.84
C LEU A 5 16.63 8.80 -11.05
N VAL A 6 15.54 8.23 -11.55
CA VAL A 6 14.76 7.22 -10.84
C VAL A 6 15.08 5.78 -11.29
N LYS A 7 15.82 5.61 -12.40
CA LYS A 7 16.28 4.30 -12.86
C LYS A 7 17.45 3.72 -12.07
N ASN A 8 18.20 4.58 -11.36
CA ASN A 8 19.49 4.19 -10.77
C ASN A 8 19.45 3.97 -9.26
N TYR A 9 18.29 4.00 -8.61
CA TYR A 9 18.19 3.79 -7.16
C TYR A 9 17.10 2.79 -6.81
N ALA A 10 17.33 2.03 -5.73
CA ALA A 10 16.35 1.12 -5.15
C ALA A 10 16.41 1.19 -3.62
N ILE A 11 15.31 0.91 -2.94
CA ILE A 11 15.24 0.91 -1.48
C ILE A 11 15.06 -0.52 -1.01
N LEU A 12 16.02 -1.02 -0.23
CA LEU A 12 15.90 -2.29 0.48
C LEU A 12 15.45 -2.02 1.91
N ARG A 13 14.35 -2.64 2.34
CA ARG A 13 13.75 -2.46 3.67
C ARG A 13 13.57 -3.81 4.35
N ARG A 14 13.84 -3.91 5.63
CA ARG A 14 13.50 -5.09 6.43
C ARG A 14 12.01 -5.06 6.80
N ILE A 15 11.29 -6.12 6.46
CA ILE A 15 9.91 -6.31 6.90
C ILE A 15 9.97 -6.79 8.35
N THR A 16 9.90 -5.85 9.29
CA THR A 16 9.83 -6.21 10.72
C THR A 16 8.37 -6.40 11.14
N GLY A 17 8.11 -7.43 11.95
CA GLY A 17 6.85 -7.54 12.71
C GLY A 17 6.64 -6.36 13.68
N LEU A 18 7.65 -5.52 13.90
CA LEU A 18 7.59 -4.32 14.75
C LEU A 18 6.81 -3.16 14.14
N ASN A 19 6.52 -3.16 12.83
CA ASN A 19 5.49 -2.27 12.27
C ASN A 19 4.07 -2.58 12.82
N THR A 20 3.90 -3.70 13.55
CA THR A 20 2.66 -4.06 14.25
C THR A 20 2.75 -3.98 15.78
N VAL A 21 3.87 -3.52 16.36
CA VAL A 21 3.93 -3.23 17.81
C VAL A 21 3.29 -1.86 18.07
N SER A 22 1.95 -1.89 18.05
CA SER A 22 1.02 -0.83 18.44
C SER A 22 1.20 -0.29 19.87
N SER A 23 2.17 -0.80 20.63
CA SER A 23 2.41 -0.44 22.04
C SER A 23 3.65 0.43 22.28
N TYR A 24 4.49 0.72 21.27
CA TYR A 24 5.55 1.72 21.46
C TYR A 24 4.99 3.13 21.20
N LYS A 25 4.60 3.83 22.28
CA LYS A 25 4.30 5.27 22.31
C LYS A 25 5.55 6.13 22.13
N ALA A 26 6.50 5.73 21.29
CA ALA A 26 7.44 6.69 20.74
C ALA A 26 6.63 7.51 19.73
N ARG A 27 6.51 8.82 19.97
CA ARG A 27 6.10 9.74 18.90
C ARG A 27 6.93 9.38 17.68
N PRO A 28 6.36 9.13 16.48
CA PRO A 28 7.15 8.99 15.27
C PRO A 28 7.91 10.30 15.11
N GLY A 29 9.13 10.36 15.63
CA GLY A 29 10.04 11.42 15.32
C GLY A 29 10.24 11.32 13.83
N LYS A 30 9.83 12.35 13.09
CA LYS A 30 10.19 12.52 11.68
C LYS A 30 11.70 12.67 11.64
N PHE A 31 12.43 11.56 11.68
CA PHE A 31 13.86 11.56 11.52
C PHE A 31 14.15 11.62 10.03
N LYS A 32 14.66 12.78 9.62
CA LYS A 32 15.03 13.10 8.25
C LYS A 32 16.39 12.44 7.98
N ILE A 33 16.42 11.36 7.20
CA ILE A 33 17.61 11.08 6.38
C ILE A 33 17.38 11.82 5.07
N GLY A 34 17.56 13.14 5.11
CA GLY A 34 17.66 13.91 3.88
C GLY A 34 19.10 13.83 3.41
N ARG A 35 19.40 13.00 2.40
CA ARG A 35 20.52 13.34 1.52
C ARG A 35 20.00 14.43 0.60
N LYS A 36 20.42 15.66 0.85
CA LYS A 36 20.34 16.70 -0.18
C LYS A 36 21.49 16.45 -1.13
N ASP A 37 21.24 15.69 -2.18
CA ASP A 37 22.16 15.68 -3.31
C ASP A 37 21.90 16.97 -4.09
N PHE A 38 22.90 17.84 -4.08
CA PHE A 38 22.93 19.04 -4.88
C PHE A 38 23.75 18.73 -6.13
N LYS A 39 23.23 19.10 -7.29
CA LYS A 39 24.08 19.27 -8.47
C LYS A 39 25.05 20.42 -8.24
N ALA A 40 26.10 20.53 -9.06
CA ALA A 40 27.10 21.60 -8.97
C ALA A 40 26.50 23.03 -9.03
N ASP A 41 25.24 23.17 -9.45
CA ASP A 41 24.45 24.40 -9.56
C ASP A 41 23.40 24.60 -8.43
N GLY A 42 23.35 23.74 -7.41
CA GLY A 42 22.56 23.96 -6.19
C GLY A 42 21.05 23.68 -6.30
N VAL A 43 20.59 23.04 -7.38
CA VAL A 43 19.19 22.62 -7.53
C VAL A 43 18.92 21.37 -6.68
N SER A 44 17.83 21.38 -5.91
CA SER A 44 17.41 20.31 -4.98
C SER A 44 16.74 19.15 -5.73
N ASP A 45 17.32 17.94 -5.68
CA ASP A 45 16.82 16.74 -6.39
C ASP A 45 15.62 16.02 -5.71
N GLY A 46 14.99 16.64 -4.70
CA GLY A 46 13.80 16.12 -4.01
C GLY A 46 14.11 15.64 -2.59
N ASP A 47 13.07 15.51 -1.77
CA ASP A 47 13.18 15.31 -0.32
C ASP A 47 12.39 14.05 0.08
N PHE A 48 13.06 12.90 0.16
CA PHE A 48 12.43 11.62 0.53
C PHE A 48 12.44 11.41 2.06
N ARG A 49 11.33 10.92 2.64
CA ARG A 49 11.17 10.77 4.10
C ARG A 49 10.55 9.43 4.46
N GLN A 50 11.23 8.64 5.31
CA GLN A 50 10.71 7.38 5.84
C GLN A 50 10.74 7.36 7.37
N ASN A 51 9.73 6.72 7.99
CA ASN A 51 9.71 6.43 9.42
C ASN A 51 10.50 5.15 9.70
N VAL A 52 11.46 5.19 10.62
CA VAL A 52 12.33 4.04 10.91
C VAL A 52 12.62 3.89 12.42
N VAL A 53 12.82 2.66 12.90
CA VAL A 53 13.16 2.37 14.32
C VAL A 53 14.63 2.74 14.58
N PRO A 54 14.93 3.71 15.46
CA PRO A 54 16.29 4.24 15.60
C PRO A 54 17.34 3.21 16.05
N GLY A 55 18.54 3.29 15.47
CA GLY A 55 19.77 2.77 16.07
C GLY A 55 20.15 1.31 15.79
N VAL A 56 19.31 0.54 15.10
CA VAL A 56 19.69 -0.82 14.68
C VAL A 56 20.50 -0.74 13.40
N VAL A 57 21.79 -1.07 13.50
CA VAL A 57 22.69 -1.23 12.35
C VAL A 57 22.77 -2.72 12.03
N THR A 58 22.62 -3.07 10.76
CA THR A 58 22.80 -4.47 10.33
C THR A 58 23.58 -4.52 9.04
N GLY A 59 24.66 -5.30 9.01
CA GLY A 59 25.49 -5.47 7.83
C GLY A 59 24.72 -6.11 6.68
N LEU A 60 24.90 -5.56 5.49
CA LEU A 60 24.42 -6.11 4.23
C LEU A 60 25.55 -6.88 3.56
N ALA A 61 25.21 -8.06 3.07
CA ALA A 61 26.08 -8.88 2.25
C ALA A 61 25.23 -9.60 1.20
N PRO A 62 25.80 -9.96 0.04
CA PRO A 62 25.17 -10.86 -0.92
C PRO A 62 24.90 -12.23 -0.32
N TYR A 63 25.77 -12.67 0.60
CA TYR A 63 25.58 -13.85 1.41
C TYR A 63 25.31 -13.51 2.87
N TRP A 64 24.08 -13.78 3.32
CA TRP A 64 23.69 -13.73 4.72
C TRP A 64 22.76 -14.93 4.99
N ASN A 65 22.85 -15.53 6.17
CA ASN A 65 22.08 -16.74 6.52
C ASN A 65 20.56 -16.62 6.23
N GLU A 66 20.03 -15.40 6.27
CA GLU A 66 18.62 -15.10 6.00
C GLU A 66 18.25 -15.13 4.50
N ILE A 67 19.22 -14.91 3.61
CA ILE A 67 19.05 -14.81 2.14
C ILE A 67 19.93 -15.80 1.34
N LYS A 68 20.52 -16.81 1.99
CA LYS A 68 21.35 -17.84 1.36
C LYS A 68 20.67 -18.63 0.23
N ASP A 69 19.35 -18.58 0.15
CA ASP A 69 18.52 -19.26 -0.86
C ASP A 69 18.30 -18.40 -2.12
N THR A 70 19.03 -17.29 -2.29
CA THR A 70 19.04 -16.53 -3.55
C THR A 70 19.56 -17.40 -4.69
N TYR A 71 18.96 -17.23 -5.87
CA TYR A 71 19.44 -17.83 -7.11
C TYR A 71 19.47 -16.76 -8.20
N TRP A 72 20.43 -16.80 -9.12
CA TRP A 72 20.44 -15.94 -10.31
C TRP A 72 19.97 -16.78 -11.51
N PRO A 73 18.67 -16.76 -11.86
CA PRO A 73 18.08 -17.74 -12.78
C PRO A 73 18.32 -17.46 -14.26
N GLU A 74 18.59 -16.21 -14.65
CA GLU A 74 18.48 -15.74 -16.03
C GLU A 74 19.84 -15.38 -16.66
N ASP A 75 20.02 -15.71 -17.93
CA ASP A 75 21.25 -15.41 -18.69
C ASP A 75 21.58 -13.91 -18.74
N GLU A 76 20.56 -13.04 -18.66
CA GLU A 76 20.74 -11.58 -18.57
C GLU A 76 21.29 -11.14 -17.21
N ASP A 77 20.80 -11.71 -16.12
CA ASP A 77 21.32 -11.45 -14.77
C ASP A 77 22.78 -11.94 -14.63
N ILE A 78 23.15 -13.05 -15.28
CA ILE A 78 24.53 -13.55 -15.30
C ILE A 78 25.48 -12.56 -16.02
N LYS A 79 25.05 -11.94 -17.13
CA LYS A 79 25.86 -10.90 -17.80
C LYS A 79 26.10 -9.71 -16.88
N ILE A 80 25.09 -9.30 -16.11
CA ILE A 80 25.20 -8.22 -15.13
C ILE A 80 26.19 -8.59 -14.02
N LEU A 81 26.18 -9.84 -13.54
CA LEU A 81 27.16 -10.34 -12.57
C LEU A 81 28.60 -10.23 -13.09
N HIS A 82 28.83 -10.56 -14.37
CA HIS A 82 30.16 -10.44 -15.00
C HIS A 82 30.62 -8.97 -15.07
N GLU A 83 29.73 -8.06 -15.48
CA GLU A 83 30.01 -6.62 -15.47
C GLU A 83 30.37 -6.13 -14.07
N ILE A 84 29.62 -6.56 -13.05
CA ILE A 84 29.87 -6.21 -11.65
C ILE A 84 31.25 -6.71 -11.21
N GLN A 85 31.59 -7.98 -11.47
CA GLN A 85 32.89 -8.52 -11.08
C GLN A 85 34.04 -7.79 -11.78
N SER A 86 33.89 -7.44 -13.06
CA SER A 86 34.91 -6.68 -13.79
C SER A 86 35.26 -5.35 -13.13
N LYS A 87 34.27 -4.72 -12.47
CA LYS A 87 34.43 -3.46 -11.72
C LYS A 87 34.92 -3.69 -10.30
N LEU A 88 34.34 -4.64 -9.56
CA LEU A 88 34.69 -4.92 -8.17
C LEU A 88 36.07 -5.55 -8.02
N LYS A 89 36.50 -6.35 -9.00
CA LYS A 89 37.80 -7.08 -9.01
C LYS A 89 38.01 -7.84 -7.70
N VAL A 90 37.01 -8.60 -7.28
CA VAL A 90 37.08 -9.43 -6.07
C VAL A 90 38.19 -10.46 -6.24
N ARG A 91 38.96 -10.70 -5.19
CA ARG A 91 40.11 -11.61 -5.18
C ARG A 91 39.84 -12.81 -4.28
N TYR A 92 40.41 -13.94 -4.65
CA TYR A 92 40.52 -15.09 -3.76
C TYR A 92 41.31 -14.73 -2.49
N PRO A 93 41.06 -15.39 -1.36
CA PRO A 93 41.81 -15.15 -0.14
C PRO A 93 43.27 -15.60 -0.32
N LYS A 94 44.17 -15.08 0.52
CA LYS A 94 45.63 -15.31 0.36
C LYS A 94 46.05 -16.76 0.60
N ASP A 95 45.22 -17.52 1.29
CA ASP A 95 45.36 -18.94 1.62
C ASP A 95 44.57 -19.86 0.68
N HIS A 96 43.97 -19.33 -0.40
CA HIS A 96 43.28 -20.16 -1.38
C HIS A 96 44.24 -21.20 -1.99
N PRO A 97 43.86 -22.49 -2.04
CA PRO A 97 44.78 -23.58 -2.37
C PRO A 97 45.37 -23.48 -3.79
N GLU A 98 44.60 -22.97 -4.75
CA GLU A 98 44.97 -22.99 -6.17
C GLU A 98 45.18 -21.61 -6.79
N SER A 99 44.78 -20.54 -6.09
CA SER A 99 44.68 -19.19 -6.68
C SER A 99 44.80 -18.09 -5.63
N PRO A 100 45.84 -18.10 -4.78
CA PRO A 100 45.96 -17.17 -3.66
C PRO A 100 46.07 -15.70 -4.13
N GLY A 101 45.15 -14.85 -3.68
CA GLY A 101 45.17 -13.40 -3.93
C GLY A 101 44.93 -12.96 -5.39
N SER A 102 44.70 -13.88 -6.33
CA SER A 102 44.36 -13.56 -7.71
C SER A 102 42.94 -13.02 -7.82
N ILE A 103 42.64 -12.26 -8.87
CA ILE A 103 41.28 -11.77 -9.14
C ILE A 103 40.46 -12.97 -9.63
N ILE A 104 39.29 -13.18 -9.03
CA ILE A 104 38.33 -14.22 -9.44
C ILE A 104 37.85 -13.84 -10.85
N LYS A 105 37.92 -14.74 -11.83
CA LYS A 105 37.40 -14.42 -13.17
C LYS A 105 35.88 -14.55 -13.17
N SER A 106 35.21 -13.84 -14.06
CA SER A 106 33.75 -13.91 -14.20
C SER A 106 33.26 -15.33 -14.42
N GLU A 107 34.01 -16.11 -15.21
CA GLU A 107 33.68 -17.48 -15.59
C GLU A 107 33.86 -18.48 -14.44
N ASP A 108 34.65 -18.10 -13.43
CA ASP A 108 34.92 -18.93 -12.25
C ASP A 108 33.85 -18.76 -11.16
N ILE A 109 32.94 -17.80 -11.30
CA ILE A 109 31.87 -17.53 -10.32
C ILE A 109 30.71 -18.47 -10.62
N ASP A 110 30.32 -19.29 -9.65
CA ASP A 110 29.05 -20.03 -9.73
C ASP A 110 27.88 -19.16 -9.26
N PRO A 111 27.02 -18.64 -10.16
CA PRO A 111 25.93 -17.72 -9.83
C PRO A 111 24.78 -18.39 -9.04
N ARG A 112 24.80 -19.72 -8.90
CA ARG A 112 23.80 -20.50 -8.15
C ARG A 112 24.34 -20.96 -6.79
N ASN A 113 25.64 -20.89 -6.58
CA ASN A 113 26.26 -21.27 -5.33
C ASN A 113 26.72 -20.04 -4.55
N PHE A 114 25.89 -19.58 -3.62
CA PHE A 114 26.27 -18.44 -2.77
C PHE A 114 27.38 -18.75 -1.77
N TRP A 115 27.83 -20.01 -1.65
CA TRP A 115 29.05 -20.38 -0.93
C TRP A 115 30.32 -20.22 -1.77
N ASP A 116 30.19 -19.86 -3.04
CA ASP A 116 31.32 -19.48 -3.89
C ASP A 116 32.14 -18.34 -3.24
N TYR A 117 33.46 -18.41 -3.39
CA TYR A 117 34.40 -17.45 -2.81
C TYR A 117 34.07 -16.00 -3.17
N PHE A 118 33.51 -15.76 -4.35
CA PHE A 118 33.05 -14.45 -4.76
C PHE A 118 32.02 -13.90 -3.76
N PHE A 119 30.91 -14.61 -3.52
CA PHE A 119 29.82 -14.13 -2.67
C PHE A 119 30.16 -14.11 -1.17
N GLN A 120 31.14 -14.91 -0.73
CA GLN A 120 31.61 -14.96 0.66
C GLN A 120 32.62 -13.87 1.02
N SER A 121 33.15 -13.16 0.02
CA SER A 121 34.20 -12.17 0.21
C SER A 121 33.83 -11.06 1.19
N ASP A 122 34.71 -10.77 2.15
CA ASP A 122 34.49 -9.71 3.14
C ASP A 122 34.39 -8.32 2.52
N LYS A 123 34.98 -8.12 1.33
CA LYS A 123 34.84 -6.88 0.55
C LYS A 123 33.38 -6.58 0.18
N LEU A 124 32.51 -7.59 0.19
CA LEU A 124 31.09 -7.44 -0.13
C LEU A 124 30.22 -7.18 1.10
N LYS A 125 30.80 -7.19 2.31
CA LYS A 125 30.12 -6.96 3.60
C LYS A 125 30.22 -5.50 4.10
N GLU A 126 30.59 -4.56 3.23
CA GLU A 126 30.91 -3.17 3.59
C GLU A 126 29.69 -2.25 3.74
N ARG A 127 28.48 -2.74 3.46
CA ARG A 127 27.26 -1.91 3.52
C ARG A 127 26.50 -2.17 4.81
N GLU A 128 25.86 -1.14 5.34
CA GLU A 128 25.10 -1.23 6.59
C GLU A 128 23.69 -0.68 6.37
N MET A 129 22.67 -1.48 6.70
CA MET A 129 21.31 -0.98 6.85
C MET A 129 21.25 -0.15 8.13
N VAL A 130 20.81 1.09 8.01
CA VAL A 130 20.53 1.94 9.16
C VAL A 130 19.05 1.91 9.43
N SER A 131 18.70 1.52 10.66
CA SER A 131 17.30 1.39 11.10
C SER A 131 16.49 0.34 10.32
N GLY A 132 17.15 -0.55 9.56
CA GLY A 132 16.47 -1.56 8.74
C GLY A 132 16.05 -1.08 7.35
N SER A 133 16.59 0.05 6.88
CA SER A 133 16.51 0.47 5.46
C SER A 133 17.90 0.74 4.88
N TYR A 134 18.04 0.57 3.57
CA TYR A 134 19.23 0.95 2.81
C TYR A 134 18.83 1.46 1.42
N LEU A 135 19.45 2.56 0.98
CA LEU A 135 19.28 3.11 -0.37
C LEU A 135 20.40 2.57 -1.25
N LEU A 136 20.05 1.68 -2.17
CA LEU A 136 20.95 1.10 -3.16
C LEU A 136 21.17 2.10 -4.29
N ASN A 137 22.43 2.45 -4.56
CA ASN A 137 22.83 3.16 -5.78
C ASN A 137 23.22 2.15 -6.86
N LEU A 138 22.39 1.93 -7.87
CA LEU A 138 22.62 0.95 -8.93
C LEU A 138 23.78 1.31 -9.87
N ASP A 139 24.32 2.54 -9.79
CA ASP A 139 25.59 2.90 -10.45
C ASP A 139 26.82 2.36 -9.69
N ASP A 140 26.70 2.15 -8.38
CA ASP A 140 27.73 1.51 -7.56
C ASP A 140 27.71 -0.02 -7.76
N PRO A 141 28.84 -0.65 -8.15
CA PRO A 141 28.85 -2.08 -8.47
C PRO A 141 28.49 -2.99 -7.29
N LEU A 142 28.79 -2.59 -6.05
CA LEU A 142 28.45 -3.37 -4.86
C LEU A 142 26.96 -3.25 -4.54
N ASP A 143 26.40 -2.05 -4.58
CA ASP A 143 24.96 -1.83 -4.41
C ASP A 143 24.14 -2.49 -5.54
N ARG A 144 24.65 -2.49 -6.78
CA ARG A 144 24.06 -3.24 -7.90
C ARG A 144 24.09 -4.75 -7.64
N LEU A 145 25.19 -5.29 -7.10
CA LEU A 145 25.27 -6.70 -6.70
C LEU A 145 24.24 -7.04 -5.61
N LEU A 146 24.13 -6.18 -4.60
CA LEU A 146 23.14 -6.32 -3.53
C LEU A 146 21.71 -6.27 -4.10
N PHE A 147 21.39 -5.32 -4.97
CA PHE A 147 20.08 -5.21 -5.60
C PHE A 147 19.63 -6.52 -6.24
N PHE A 148 20.44 -7.09 -7.15
CA PHE A 148 20.08 -8.33 -7.84
C PHE A 148 20.09 -9.55 -6.91
N SER A 149 20.98 -9.58 -5.91
CA SER A 149 21.00 -10.66 -4.90
C SER A 149 19.74 -10.67 -4.03
N TYR A 150 19.17 -9.50 -3.71
CA TYR A 150 17.93 -9.41 -2.95
C TYR A 150 16.70 -9.55 -3.85
N LYS A 151 16.70 -8.97 -5.06
CA LYS A 151 15.60 -9.08 -6.02
C LYS A 151 15.23 -10.53 -6.33
N ASN A 152 16.24 -11.37 -6.51
CA ASN A 152 16.05 -12.77 -6.89
C ASN A 152 15.93 -13.72 -5.68
N ASN A 153 15.81 -13.18 -4.46
CA ASN A 153 15.63 -13.99 -3.28
C ASN A 153 14.13 -14.28 -3.01
N PRO A 154 13.75 -15.54 -2.73
CA PRO A 154 12.34 -15.92 -2.51
C PRO A 154 11.71 -15.34 -1.23
N ARG A 155 12.52 -14.79 -0.31
CA ARG A 155 12.08 -14.11 0.92
C ARG A 155 12.10 -12.58 0.78
N VAL A 156 12.22 -12.06 -0.42
CA VAL A 156 12.16 -10.62 -0.69
C VAL A 156 10.92 -10.31 -1.49
N LEU A 157 10.10 -9.39 -0.98
CA LEU A 157 8.97 -8.84 -1.69
C LEU A 157 9.46 -7.73 -2.61
N VAL A 158 9.46 -7.97 -3.91
CA VAL A 158 9.79 -6.94 -4.91
C VAL A 158 8.51 -6.16 -5.24
N ARG A 159 8.51 -4.86 -4.97
CA ARG A 159 7.42 -3.95 -5.36
C ARG A 159 7.79 -3.21 -6.64
N ASP A 160 7.87 -3.94 -7.75
CA ASP A 160 8.17 -3.39 -9.10
C ASP A 160 6.90 -3.04 -9.90
N GLY A 161 5.71 -3.12 -9.30
CA GLY A 161 4.43 -2.88 -9.98
C GLY A 161 3.97 -4.05 -10.86
N ARG A 162 4.69 -5.16 -10.89
CA ARG A 162 4.26 -6.43 -11.49
C ARG A 162 3.86 -7.39 -10.39
N GLU A 163 2.94 -8.31 -10.71
CA GLU A 163 2.39 -9.27 -9.75
C GLU A 163 3.48 -9.94 -8.91
N VAL A 164 3.25 -9.99 -7.60
CA VAL A 164 4.09 -10.68 -6.63
C VAL A 164 4.46 -12.05 -7.21
N SER A 165 5.76 -12.30 -7.34
CA SER A 165 6.26 -13.58 -7.85
C SER A 165 5.52 -14.74 -7.16
N LYS A 166 4.98 -15.66 -7.95
CA LYS A 166 4.34 -16.91 -7.48
C LYS A 166 5.23 -17.77 -6.58
N TYR A 167 6.52 -17.42 -6.47
CA TYR A 167 7.52 -18.07 -5.62
C TYR A 167 7.77 -17.34 -4.29
N THR A 168 7.05 -16.24 -3.99
CA THR A 168 7.13 -15.58 -2.69
C THR A 168 6.56 -16.51 -1.62
N VAL A 169 7.44 -16.99 -0.74
CA VAL A 169 7.06 -17.80 0.42
C VAL A 169 6.44 -16.88 1.48
N GLY A 170 5.43 -17.36 2.21
CA GLY A 170 4.56 -16.58 3.13
C GLY A 170 5.23 -15.85 4.31
N ALA A 171 6.56 -15.68 4.33
CA ALA A 171 7.29 -14.86 5.29
C ALA A 171 8.43 -14.09 4.59
N ALA A 172 8.08 -13.09 3.79
CA ALA A 172 9.07 -12.17 3.24
C ALA A 172 9.76 -11.41 4.38
N LEU A 173 11.11 -11.41 4.37
CA LEU A 173 11.97 -10.77 5.37
C LEU A 173 12.36 -9.36 4.95
N PHE A 174 12.39 -9.10 3.64
CA PHE A 174 12.71 -7.78 3.10
C PHE A 174 11.73 -7.36 2.01
N GLU A 175 11.67 -6.07 1.76
CA GLU A 175 10.93 -5.42 0.70
C GLU A 175 11.92 -4.61 -0.15
N LEU A 176 11.87 -4.80 -1.47
CA LEU A 176 12.66 -4.05 -2.43
C LEU A 176 11.73 -3.13 -3.22
N VAL A 177 11.91 -1.82 -3.05
CA VAL A 177 11.04 -0.78 -3.62
C VAL A 177 11.83 0.05 -4.62
N LEU A 178 11.25 0.27 -5.80
CA LEU A 178 11.76 1.27 -6.74
C LEU A 178 11.16 2.64 -6.38
N PRO A 179 11.96 3.72 -6.21
CA PRO A 179 11.45 5.03 -5.78
C PRO A 179 10.37 5.60 -6.71
N GLU A 180 10.40 5.24 -7.99
CA GLU A 180 9.38 5.55 -9.00
C GLU A 180 7.98 5.13 -8.53
N ASN A 181 7.87 3.96 -7.91
CA ASN A 181 6.60 3.38 -7.47
C ASN A 181 6.08 4.05 -6.19
N GLU A 182 6.97 4.42 -5.26
CA GLU A 182 6.58 5.13 -4.04
C GLU A 182 6.11 6.56 -4.35
N ILE A 183 6.75 7.23 -5.32
CA ILE A 183 6.31 8.54 -5.83
C ILE A 183 4.95 8.43 -6.54
N LEU A 184 4.71 7.34 -7.28
CA LEU A 184 3.42 7.11 -7.94
C LEU A 184 2.32 6.84 -6.91
N GLU A 185 2.56 5.99 -5.92
CA GLU A 185 1.63 5.72 -4.81
C GLU A 185 1.34 7.00 -4.00
N GLU A 186 2.36 7.80 -3.70
CA GLU A 186 2.19 9.08 -3.00
C GLU A 186 1.39 10.07 -3.85
N LYS A 187 1.69 10.19 -5.14
CA LYS A 187 0.92 11.04 -6.06
C LYS A 187 -0.53 10.59 -6.15
N GLU A 188 -0.80 9.30 -6.23
CA GLU A 188 -2.16 8.77 -6.24
C GLU A 188 -2.89 9.04 -4.92
N SER A 189 -2.20 8.90 -3.78
CA SER A 189 -2.75 9.22 -2.47
C SER A 189 -3.09 10.70 -2.35
N ILE A 190 -2.16 11.59 -2.73
CA ILE A 190 -2.37 13.04 -2.76
C ILE A 190 -3.53 13.39 -3.69
N LYS A 191 -3.61 12.77 -4.86
CA LYS A 191 -4.70 13.00 -5.81
C LYS A 191 -6.05 12.61 -5.20
N LYS A 192 -6.14 11.44 -4.55
CA LYS A 192 -7.37 11.01 -3.86
C LYS A 192 -7.76 11.98 -2.74
N GLU A 193 -6.81 12.45 -1.95
CA GLU A 193 -7.05 13.49 -0.94
C GLU A 193 -7.58 14.79 -1.57
N MET A 194 -6.93 15.28 -2.64
CA MET A 194 -7.37 16.47 -3.34
C MET A 194 -8.79 16.33 -3.92
N ASP A 195 -9.08 15.20 -4.55
CA ASP A 195 -10.41 14.90 -5.12
C ASP A 195 -11.48 14.87 -4.01
N ALA A 196 -11.18 14.22 -2.88
CA ALA A 196 -12.06 14.18 -1.72
C ALA A 196 -12.33 15.59 -1.13
N PHE A 197 -11.29 16.42 -0.98
CA PHE A 197 -11.45 17.80 -0.50
C PHE A 197 -12.23 18.68 -1.48
N LEU A 198 -11.99 18.52 -2.79
CA LEU A 198 -12.69 19.28 -3.81
C LEU A 198 -14.19 18.96 -3.76
N LEU A 199 -14.54 17.67 -3.67
CA LEU A 199 -15.91 17.23 -3.48
C LEU A 199 -16.50 17.83 -2.20
N LEU A 200 -15.80 17.72 -1.07
CA LEU A 200 -16.26 18.25 0.22
C LEU A 200 -16.51 19.76 0.20
N SER A 201 -15.64 20.53 -0.45
CA SER A 201 -15.77 22.00 -0.54
C SER A 201 -17.00 22.45 -1.33
N LYS A 202 -17.48 21.62 -2.26
CA LYS A 202 -18.61 21.91 -3.14
C LYS A 202 -19.93 21.31 -2.65
N MET A 203 -19.91 20.49 -1.59
CA MET A 203 -21.10 19.85 -1.06
C MET A 203 -21.94 20.82 -0.23
N SER A 204 -23.26 20.80 -0.47
CA SER A 204 -24.23 21.43 0.41
C SER A 204 -24.30 20.71 1.76
N PHE A 205 -24.80 21.41 2.79
CA PHE A 205 -25.00 20.84 4.12
C PHE A 205 -25.84 19.55 4.09
N GLU A 206 -26.95 19.54 3.36
CA GLU A 206 -27.81 18.36 3.21
C GLU A 206 -27.07 17.20 2.54
N LYS A 207 -26.27 17.46 1.50
CA LYS A 207 -25.50 16.40 0.86
C LYS A 207 -24.44 15.84 1.81
N LYS A 208 -23.77 16.68 2.61
CA LYS A 208 -22.83 16.22 3.65
C LYS A 208 -23.53 15.31 4.66
N LYS A 209 -24.73 15.69 5.11
CA LYS A 209 -25.56 14.90 6.03
C LYS A 209 -25.93 13.53 5.46
N THR A 210 -26.39 13.47 4.21
CA THR A 210 -26.70 12.21 3.52
C THR A 210 -25.47 11.32 3.37
N VAL A 211 -24.33 11.87 2.92
CA VAL A 211 -23.07 11.12 2.81
C VAL A 211 -22.64 10.58 4.18
N ALA A 212 -22.72 11.39 5.23
CA ALA A 212 -22.37 10.99 6.58
C ALA A 212 -23.25 9.86 7.12
N ARG A 213 -24.56 9.87 6.79
CA ARG A 213 -25.51 8.80 7.14
C ARG A 213 -25.19 7.50 6.41
N ILE A 214 -24.98 7.55 5.09
CA ILE A 214 -24.63 6.35 4.29
C ILE A 214 -23.34 5.72 4.80
N MET A 215 -22.31 6.55 5.06
CA MET A 215 -21.03 6.11 5.62
C MET A 215 -21.09 5.81 7.13
N LYS A 216 -22.26 5.92 7.77
CA LYS A 216 -22.48 5.70 9.21
C LYS A 216 -21.51 6.45 10.11
N LEU A 217 -21.13 7.69 9.74
CA LEU A 217 -20.20 8.52 10.50
C LEU A 217 -20.78 8.84 11.88
N PRO A 218 -20.00 8.82 12.97
CA PRO A 218 -20.54 8.99 14.31
C PRO A 218 -20.90 10.45 14.56
N LEU A 219 -22.14 10.78 14.27
CA LEU A 219 -22.74 12.09 14.51
C LEU A 219 -23.53 12.08 15.83
N ASP A 220 -23.75 13.28 16.37
CA ASP A 220 -24.61 13.55 17.52
C ASP A 220 -26.08 13.27 17.20
N SER A 221 -26.51 13.60 15.99
CA SER A 221 -27.79 13.23 15.43
C SER A 221 -27.66 13.16 13.92
N TYR A 222 -28.26 12.16 13.27
CA TYR A 222 -28.31 12.16 11.81
C TYR A 222 -29.41 13.07 11.26
N ASP A 223 -30.46 13.35 12.03
CA ASP A 223 -31.57 14.18 11.56
C ASP A 223 -31.29 15.67 11.76
N ASN A 224 -30.57 16.02 12.82
CA ASN A 224 -30.18 17.39 13.10
C ASN A 224 -28.77 17.45 13.70
N PRO A 225 -27.72 17.12 12.92
CA PRO A 225 -26.35 17.19 13.41
C PRO A 225 -25.94 18.63 13.67
N SER A 226 -25.12 18.84 14.70
CA SER A 226 -24.34 20.07 14.84
C SER A 226 -23.46 20.29 13.59
N PRO A 227 -23.43 21.51 13.00
CA PRO A 227 -22.58 21.79 11.84
C PRO A 227 -21.11 21.49 12.07
N ASP A 228 -20.59 21.83 13.25
CA ASP A 228 -19.19 21.60 13.60
C ASP A 228 -18.87 20.11 13.69
N ASN A 229 -19.79 19.30 14.22
CA ASN A 229 -19.62 17.85 14.31
C ASN A 229 -19.68 17.21 12.93
N LEU A 230 -20.65 17.61 12.10
CA LEU A 230 -20.78 17.12 10.73
C LEU A 230 -19.52 17.41 9.91
N ASP A 231 -19.04 18.65 9.93
CA ASP A 231 -17.85 19.05 9.17
C ASP A 231 -16.58 18.36 9.68
N LEU A 232 -16.46 18.15 11.00
CA LEU A 232 -15.34 17.42 11.58
C LEU A 232 -15.32 15.96 11.13
N GLU A 233 -16.45 15.27 11.20
CA GLU A 233 -16.54 13.83 10.93
C GLU A 233 -16.40 13.53 9.44
N ILE A 234 -17.06 14.32 8.58
CA ILE A 234 -16.92 14.16 7.13
C ILE A 234 -15.53 14.56 6.65
N GLY A 235 -14.90 15.56 7.28
CA GLY A 235 -13.53 15.96 6.99
C GLY A 235 -12.51 14.87 7.36
N LYS A 236 -12.76 14.09 8.42
CA LYS A 236 -11.93 12.93 8.77
C LYS A 236 -12.09 11.79 7.77
N ALA A 237 -13.31 11.55 7.28
CA ALA A 237 -13.58 10.57 6.22
C ALA A 237 -12.88 10.95 4.91
N ALA A 238 -12.97 12.23 4.51
CA ALA A 238 -12.29 12.77 3.32
C ALA A 238 -10.74 12.69 3.42
N LYS A 239 -10.18 12.70 4.64
CA LYS A 239 -8.73 12.49 4.88
C LYS A 239 -8.32 11.02 4.98
N GLY A 240 -9.26 10.07 4.93
CA GLY A 240 -8.96 8.64 5.11
C GLY A 240 -8.40 8.29 6.51
N ILE A 241 -8.73 9.07 7.55
CA ILE A 241 -8.22 8.82 8.90
C ILE A 241 -8.89 7.56 9.47
N LYS A 242 -8.13 6.46 9.54
CA LYS A 242 -8.59 5.19 10.15
C LYS A 242 -8.92 5.38 11.63
N ARG A 243 -10.10 4.93 12.04
CA ARG A 243 -10.52 4.89 13.46
C ARG A 243 -10.45 3.47 14.00
N GLY A 244 -9.38 3.18 14.74
CA GLY A 244 -9.25 1.93 15.49
C GLY A 244 -9.23 0.67 14.62
N LYS A 245 -9.52 -0.48 15.25
CA LYS A 245 -9.40 -1.82 14.66
C LYS A 245 -10.62 -2.27 13.81
N GLN A 246 -11.70 -1.49 13.76
CA GLN A 246 -12.98 -1.98 13.20
C GLN A 246 -13.69 -1.09 12.18
N ASP A 247 -13.28 0.16 11.95
CA ASP A 247 -13.94 1.02 10.95
C ASP A 247 -13.06 1.22 9.70
N ASN A 248 -13.35 0.42 8.67
CA ASN A 248 -12.76 0.47 7.33
C ASN A 248 -13.28 1.64 6.48
N LYS A 249 -13.44 2.84 7.04
CA LYS A 249 -13.91 3.99 6.25
C LYS A 249 -12.76 4.51 5.39
N ASN A 250 -12.77 4.11 4.13
CA ASN A 250 -11.72 4.40 3.17
C ASN A 250 -12.02 5.71 2.44
N ILE A 251 -10.99 6.52 2.17
CA ILE A 251 -11.12 7.72 1.33
C ILE A 251 -11.75 7.40 -0.04
N VAL A 252 -11.51 6.19 -0.56
CA VAL A 252 -12.11 5.69 -1.80
C VAL A 252 -13.64 5.62 -1.69
N GLU A 253 -14.16 5.05 -0.60
CA GLU A 253 -15.60 4.93 -0.35
C GLU A 253 -16.25 6.30 -0.21
N PHE A 254 -15.57 7.25 0.46
CA PHE A 254 -16.03 8.64 0.53
C PHE A 254 -16.15 9.25 -0.87
N ILE A 255 -15.13 9.14 -1.72
CA ILE A 255 -15.14 9.69 -3.09
C ILE A 255 -16.25 9.06 -3.91
N GLU A 256 -16.42 7.74 -3.84
CA GLU A 256 -17.46 6.99 -4.55
C GLU A 256 -18.86 7.51 -4.19
N ILE A 257 -19.19 7.58 -2.90
CA ILE A 257 -20.50 8.05 -2.43
C ILE A 257 -20.68 9.54 -2.74
N ALA A 258 -19.68 10.38 -2.44
CA ALA A 258 -19.77 11.82 -2.63
C ALA A 258 -19.93 12.26 -4.10
N SER A 259 -19.45 11.45 -5.04
CA SER A 259 -19.54 11.73 -6.48
C SER A 259 -20.91 11.45 -7.06
N LEU A 260 -21.79 10.74 -6.34
CA LEU A 260 -23.14 10.43 -6.78
C LEU A 260 -24.00 11.69 -6.91
N ASN A 261 -24.95 11.64 -7.85
CA ASN A 261 -25.99 12.67 -7.97
C ASN A 261 -26.99 12.55 -6.79
N ASN A 262 -27.86 13.55 -6.63
CA ASN A 262 -28.78 13.60 -5.49
C ASN A 262 -29.81 12.46 -5.50
N GLU A 263 -30.24 12.00 -6.68
CA GLU A 263 -31.21 10.89 -6.80
C GLU A 263 -30.59 9.56 -6.35
N ASP A 264 -29.38 9.26 -6.83
CA ASP A 264 -28.62 8.07 -6.45
C ASP A 264 -28.27 8.09 -4.95
N LEU A 265 -27.92 9.26 -4.41
CA LEU A 265 -27.70 9.45 -2.98
C LEU A 265 -28.96 9.17 -2.16
N ALA A 266 -30.12 9.66 -2.61
CA ALA A 266 -31.38 9.40 -1.93
C ALA A 266 -31.69 7.90 -1.86
N ILE A 267 -31.56 7.18 -2.98
CA ILE A 267 -31.76 5.73 -3.01
C ILE A 267 -30.80 5.01 -2.04
N MET A 268 -29.52 5.38 -2.03
CA MET A 268 -28.55 4.80 -1.08
C MET A 268 -28.88 5.11 0.38
N GLU A 269 -29.36 6.34 0.64
CA GLU A 269 -29.81 6.73 1.98
C GLU A 269 -30.99 5.88 2.44
N ASP A 270 -31.99 5.69 1.57
CA ASP A 270 -33.18 4.89 1.87
C ASP A 270 -32.82 3.42 2.10
N ILE A 271 -31.93 2.85 1.29
CA ILE A 271 -31.41 1.49 1.50
C ILE A 271 -30.70 1.40 2.86
N THR A 272 -29.89 2.40 3.22
CA THR A 272 -29.19 2.44 4.51
C THR A 272 -30.19 2.47 5.66
N LYS A 273 -31.21 3.34 5.60
CA LYS A 273 -32.29 3.40 6.59
C LYS A 273 -33.07 2.08 6.68
N ALA A 274 -33.44 1.50 5.53
CA ALA A 274 -34.18 0.24 5.48
C ALA A 274 -33.41 -0.90 6.14
N LYS A 275 -32.07 -0.94 5.98
CA LYS A 275 -31.22 -1.92 6.66
C LYS A 275 -31.16 -1.68 8.16
N ASP A 276 -30.99 -0.44 8.59
CA ASP A 276 -30.93 -0.08 10.02
C ASP A 276 -32.25 -0.40 10.74
N LEU A 277 -33.39 -0.21 10.04
CA LEU A 277 -34.74 -0.56 10.50
C LEU A 277 -35.11 -2.04 10.31
N ARG A 278 -34.17 -2.86 9.80
CA ARG A 278 -34.39 -4.29 9.48
C ARG A 278 -35.59 -4.55 8.55
N ILE A 279 -35.86 -3.64 7.64
CA ILE A 279 -36.83 -3.81 6.54
C ILE A 279 -36.20 -4.68 5.45
N ILE A 280 -34.94 -4.38 5.10
CA ILE A 280 -34.09 -5.25 4.29
C ILE A 280 -33.26 -6.10 5.23
N VAL A 281 -33.33 -7.42 5.05
CA VAL A 281 -32.57 -8.39 5.85
C VAL A 281 -31.85 -9.39 4.96
N ARG A 282 -30.66 -9.80 5.38
CA ARG A 282 -29.92 -10.88 4.73
C ARG A 282 -30.18 -12.18 5.47
N ASN A 283 -30.63 -13.21 4.77
CA ASN A 283 -30.84 -14.55 5.32
C ASN A 283 -30.30 -15.61 4.36
N ARG A 284 -29.46 -16.53 4.86
CA ARG A 284 -28.84 -17.61 4.07
C ARG A 284 -28.19 -17.15 2.75
N GLY A 285 -27.57 -15.97 2.77
CA GLY A 285 -26.88 -15.41 1.60
C GLY A 285 -27.77 -14.58 0.67
N GLU A 286 -29.09 -14.63 0.84
CA GLU A 286 -30.06 -13.91 0.01
C GLU A 286 -30.61 -12.69 0.74
N PHE A 287 -31.04 -11.68 -0.02
CA PHE A 287 -31.66 -10.48 0.54
C PHE A 287 -33.18 -10.54 0.41
N PHE A 288 -33.85 -10.13 1.48
CA PHE A 288 -35.31 -10.11 1.58
C PHE A 288 -35.78 -8.73 2.00
N MET A 289 -36.92 -8.32 1.46
CA MET A 289 -37.68 -7.16 1.91
C MET A 289 -39.09 -7.64 2.27
N ASN A 290 -39.49 -7.46 3.53
CA ASN A 290 -40.80 -7.90 4.03
C ASN A 290 -41.17 -9.36 3.66
N SER A 291 -40.23 -10.29 3.82
CA SER A 291 -40.35 -11.71 3.44
C SER A 291 -40.39 -12.02 1.93
N GLU A 292 -40.39 -11.01 1.05
CA GLU A 292 -40.19 -11.21 -0.39
C GLU A 292 -38.69 -11.19 -0.71
N LYS A 293 -38.24 -12.18 -1.49
CA LYS A 293 -36.84 -12.28 -1.93
C LYS A 293 -36.54 -11.25 -3.01
N LEU A 294 -35.46 -10.50 -2.84
CA LEU A 294 -34.92 -9.61 -3.87
C LEU A 294 -34.20 -10.47 -4.92
N LEU A 295 -34.90 -10.79 -6.02
CA LEU A 295 -34.38 -11.65 -7.08
C LEU A 295 -33.16 -11.00 -7.76
N GLY A 296 -32.08 -11.77 -7.94
CA GLY A 296 -30.84 -11.29 -8.57
C GLY A 296 -29.93 -10.46 -7.65
N VAL A 297 -30.25 -10.35 -6.36
CA VAL A 297 -29.46 -9.60 -5.37
C VAL A 297 -28.66 -10.56 -4.50
N GLU A 298 -27.40 -10.80 -4.87
CA GLU A 298 -26.49 -11.73 -4.18
C GLU A 298 -25.40 -11.02 -3.34
N SER A 299 -25.27 -9.70 -3.49
CA SER A 299 -24.28 -8.88 -2.79
C SER A 299 -24.86 -7.54 -2.35
N GLU A 300 -24.20 -6.89 -1.38
CA GLU A 300 -24.57 -5.55 -0.90
C GLU A 300 -24.61 -4.51 -2.03
N ASN A 301 -23.65 -4.57 -2.95
CA ASN A 301 -23.58 -3.66 -4.09
C ASN A 301 -24.75 -3.88 -5.07
N ALA A 302 -25.30 -5.09 -5.15
CA ALA A 302 -26.43 -5.40 -6.02
C ALA A 302 -27.76 -4.83 -5.54
N ILE A 303 -27.91 -4.51 -4.24
CA ILE A 303 -29.14 -3.91 -3.69
C ILE A 303 -29.39 -2.54 -4.32
N PHE A 304 -28.34 -1.72 -4.42
CA PHE A 304 -28.44 -0.41 -5.05
C PHE A 304 -28.86 -0.52 -6.52
N SER A 305 -28.21 -1.39 -7.29
CA SER A 305 -28.57 -1.63 -8.69
C SER A 305 -29.99 -2.16 -8.87
N PHE A 306 -30.48 -2.99 -7.92
CA PHE A 306 -31.84 -3.50 -7.93
C PHE A 306 -32.87 -2.38 -7.84
N PHE A 307 -32.75 -1.49 -6.85
CA PHE A 307 -33.70 -0.38 -6.66
C PHE A 307 -33.52 0.76 -7.67
N LYS A 308 -32.32 0.92 -8.24
CA LYS A 308 -32.09 1.86 -9.36
C LYS A 308 -32.69 1.39 -10.69
N SER A 309 -33.01 0.10 -10.82
CA SER A 309 -33.57 -0.47 -12.05
C SER A 309 -34.93 0.13 -12.39
N LYS A 310 -35.19 0.37 -13.69
CA LYS A 310 -36.48 0.87 -14.21
C LYS A 310 -37.54 -0.22 -14.39
N SER A 311 -37.30 -1.43 -13.88
CA SER A 311 -38.31 -2.50 -13.87
C SER A 311 -39.50 -2.08 -13.00
N GLU A 312 -40.73 -2.22 -13.51
CA GLU A 312 -41.97 -1.89 -12.78
C GLU A 312 -42.00 -2.56 -11.41
N LYS A 313 -41.71 -3.86 -11.36
CA LYS A 313 -41.65 -4.62 -10.10
C LYS A 313 -40.64 -4.03 -9.10
N ASN A 314 -39.48 -3.58 -9.55
CA ASN A 314 -38.45 -3.04 -8.65
C ASN A 314 -38.84 -1.64 -8.14
N GLN A 315 -39.55 -0.86 -8.96
CA GLN A 315 -40.07 0.46 -8.59
C GLN A 315 -41.24 0.35 -7.60
N GLU A 316 -42.11 -0.65 -7.76
CA GLU A 316 -43.14 -0.98 -6.77
C GLU A 316 -42.49 -1.37 -5.44
N MET A 317 -41.52 -2.29 -5.45
CA MET A 317 -40.79 -2.67 -4.24
C MET A 317 -40.04 -1.50 -3.59
N TYR A 318 -39.48 -0.59 -4.38
CA TYR A 318 -38.86 0.62 -3.86
C TYR A 318 -39.89 1.51 -3.14
N SER A 319 -41.07 1.69 -3.76
CA SER A 319 -42.17 2.47 -3.17
C SER A 319 -42.68 1.85 -1.86
N ASP A 320 -42.81 0.53 -1.81
CA ASP A 320 -43.18 -0.22 -0.60
C ASP A 320 -42.12 -0.05 0.50
N MET A 321 -40.84 -0.10 0.15
CA MET A 321 -39.75 0.15 1.10
C MET A 321 -39.87 1.55 1.72
N LEU A 322 -40.12 2.58 0.91
CA LEU A 322 -40.31 3.96 1.39
C LEU A 322 -41.51 4.09 2.33
N PHE A 323 -42.60 3.37 2.04
CA PHE A 323 -43.77 3.31 2.91
C PHE A 323 -43.42 2.67 4.27
N LEU A 324 -42.74 1.52 4.25
CA LEU A 324 -42.34 0.80 5.47
C LEU A 324 -41.34 1.58 6.33
N ILE A 325 -40.41 2.32 5.71
CA ILE A 325 -39.50 3.22 6.43
C ILE A 325 -40.31 4.24 7.24
N LYS A 326 -41.26 4.93 6.58
CA LYS A 326 -42.10 5.95 7.22
C LYS A 326 -42.96 5.38 8.34
N GLU A 327 -43.52 4.17 8.18
CA GLU A 327 -44.29 3.52 9.24
C GLU A 327 -43.43 3.21 10.47
N LYS A 328 -42.22 2.68 10.26
CA LYS A 328 -41.32 2.35 11.37
C LYS A 328 -40.75 3.58 12.07
N GLU A 329 -40.44 4.64 11.34
CA GLU A 329 -39.98 5.90 11.92
C GLU A 329 -41.05 6.51 12.84
N LYS A 330 -42.34 6.41 12.47
CA LYS A 330 -43.45 6.87 13.33
C LYS A 330 -43.62 6.07 14.60
N LEU A 331 -43.28 4.78 14.59
CA LEU A 331 -43.39 3.89 15.76
C LEU A 331 -42.19 3.99 16.71
N ALA A 332 -41.09 4.60 16.26
CA ALA A 332 -39.86 4.79 17.03
C ALA A 332 -39.83 6.11 17.82
N VAL A 333 -40.79 7.00 17.56
CA VAL A 333 -41.09 8.23 18.32
C VAL A 333 -42.15 7.92 19.36
#